data_AF-A0A377C091-F1
#
_entry.id   AF-A0A377C091-F1
#
_cell.length_a   1.000
_cell.length_b   1.000
_cell.length_c   1.000
_cell.angle_alpha   90.00
_cell.angle_beta   90.00
_cell.angle_gamma   90.00
#
_symmetry.space_group_name_H-M   'P 1'
#
loop_
_entity.id
_entity.type
_entity.pdbx_description
1 polymer ?
#
loop_
_entity_poly.entity_id
_entity_poly.type
_entity_poly.pdbx_seq_one_letter_code
_entity_poly.pdbx_strand_id
1 'polypeptide(L)'
;MKKNGVEPVGQMLSVSGYRGVEVKEYNDEAKKRTLEEVAEYRVVRKGQLVVNTMWLNYSGLGVSDYEGYVSPAYRAYRFTKNVNKKYIHYLLRSNPYVMAYTSQMQGIRPNSLQIKTDIFNHCLYFCLQ
;
A
#
# COMPACT_ATOMS: atom_id res chain seq x y z
N MET A 1 -10.21 6.70 -2.35
CA MET A 1 -10.18 5.47 -3.18
C MET A 1 -11.60 4.92 -3.30
N LYS A 2 -11.94 4.32 -4.45
CA LYS A 2 -13.23 3.64 -4.66
C LYS A 2 -13.29 2.36 -3.79
N LYS A 3 -14.45 2.06 -3.20
CA LYS A 3 -14.72 0.72 -2.64
C LYS A 3 -14.80 -0.31 -3.76
N ASN A 4 -14.52 -1.57 -3.45
CA ASN A 4 -14.54 -2.66 -4.41
C ASN A 4 -15.97 -2.94 -4.91
N GLY A 5 -16.93 -3.02 -3.98
CA GLY A 5 -18.31 -3.38 -4.28
C GLY A 5 -18.51 -4.90 -4.40
N VAL A 6 -19.75 -5.31 -4.68
CA VAL A 6 -20.17 -6.72 -4.73
C VAL A 6 -19.55 -7.51 -5.89
N GLU A 7 -19.02 -6.83 -6.89
CA GLU A 7 -18.24 -7.41 -7.98
C GLU A 7 -16.78 -7.00 -7.82
N PRO A 8 -15.92 -7.88 -7.28
CA PRO A 8 -14.52 -7.54 -7.03
C PRO A 8 -13.76 -7.19 -8.30
N VAL A 9 -13.03 -6.08 -8.26
CA VAL A 9 -12.20 -5.64 -9.37
C VAL A 9 -10.84 -6.33 -9.29
N GLY A 10 -10.60 -7.28 -10.19
CA GLY A 10 -9.32 -8.00 -10.27
C GLY A 10 -9.10 -8.93 -9.08
N GLN A 11 -7.84 -9.10 -8.69
CA GLN A 11 -7.42 -10.03 -7.63
C GLN A 11 -7.09 -9.32 -6.32
N MET A 12 -7.06 -10.08 -5.22
CA MET A 12 -6.59 -9.55 -3.95
C MET A 12 -5.09 -9.26 -4.02
N LEU A 13 -4.70 -8.08 -3.58
CA LEU A 13 -3.30 -7.65 -3.53
C LEU A 13 -2.84 -7.46 -2.07
N SER A 14 -1.55 -7.61 -1.86
CA SER A 14 -0.84 -7.23 -0.63
C SER A 14 0.43 -6.45 -0.98
N VAL A 15 1.05 -5.86 0.04
CA VAL A 15 2.37 -5.24 -0.11
C VAL A 15 3.38 -5.98 0.76
N SER A 16 4.42 -6.54 0.12
CA SER A 16 5.55 -7.16 0.78
C SER A 16 6.73 -6.21 0.90
N GLY A 17 7.50 -6.37 1.97
CA GLY A 17 8.73 -5.61 2.19
C GLY A 17 9.80 -5.89 1.13
N TYR A 18 9.77 -7.04 0.47
CA TYR A 18 10.77 -7.43 -0.54
C TYR A 18 10.39 -7.02 -1.97
N ARG A 19 9.12 -7.23 -2.38
CA ARG A 19 8.69 -7.04 -3.79
C ARG A 19 7.77 -5.85 -4.01
N GLY A 20 7.23 -5.24 -2.96
CA GLY A 20 6.20 -4.21 -3.10
C GLY A 20 4.85 -4.86 -3.32
N VAL A 21 4.09 -4.41 -4.32
CA VAL A 21 2.75 -4.93 -4.55
C VAL A 21 2.81 -6.31 -5.19
N GLU A 22 2.10 -7.27 -4.63
CA GLU A 22 2.01 -8.64 -5.11
C GLU A 22 0.58 -9.17 -5.00
N VAL A 23 0.29 -10.24 -5.75
CA VAL A 23 -0.95 -10.99 -5.64
C VAL A 23 -0.95 -11.74 -4.32
N LYS A 24 -2.03 -11.60 -3.55
CA LYS A 24 -2.17 -12.32 -2.30
C LYS A 24 -2.77 -13.70 -2.56
N GLU A 25 -1.98 -14.72 -2.27
CA GLU A 25 -2.42 -16.11 -2.27
C GLU A 25 -2.81 -16.54 -0.85
N TYR A 26 -3.89 -17.33 -0.76
CA TYR A 26 -4.35 -17.93 0.48
C TYR A 26 -3.93 -19.38 0.50
N ASN A 27 -3.08 -19.74 1.47
CA ASN A 27 -2.66 -21.14 1.68
C ASN A 27 -3.69 -21.95 2.47
N ASP A 28 -4.74 -21.30 2.97
CA ASP A 28 -5.77 -21.86 3.83
C ASP A 28 -7.12 -21.25 3.43
N GLU A 29 -8.03 -22.09 2.95
CA GLU A 29 -9.37 -21.70 2.52
C GLU A 29 -10.17 -21.03 3.64
N ALA A 30 -9.98 -21.44 4.89
CA ALA A 30 -10.69 -20.85 6.04
C ALA A 30 -10.29 -19.39 6.29
N LYS A 31 -9.16 -18.92 5.73
CA LYS A 31 -8.71 -17.53 5.85
C LYS A 31 -9.17 -16.65 4.70
N LYS A 32 -9.74 -17.23 3.64
CA LYS A 32 -10.28 -16.45 2.51
C LYS A 32 -11.40 -15.55 3.01
N ARG A 33 -11.42 -14.34 2.46
CA ARG A 33 -12.44 -13.35 2.79
C ARG A 33 -13.67 -13.62 1.95
N THR A 34 -14.82 -13.49 2.59
CA THR A 34 -16.13 -13.56 1.93
C THR A 34 -16.28 -12.42 0.92
N LEU A 35 -17.23 -12.55 -0.01
CA LEU A 35 -17.49 -11.50 -1.00
C LEU A 35 -17.99 -10.22 -0.33
N GLU A 36 -18.76 -10.34 0.75
CA GLU A 36 -19.26 -9.24 1.55
C GLU A 36 -18.12 -8.48 2.24
N GLU A 37 -17.14 -9.20 2.81
CA GLU A 37 -15.93 -8.56 3.37
C GLU A 37 -15.12 -7.86 2.28
N VAL A 38 -14.92 -8.52 1.14
CA VAL A 38 -14.12 -7.99 0.02
C VAL A 38 -14.80 -6.79 -0.65
N ALA A 39 -16.13 -6.65 -0.58
CA ALA A 39 -16.84 -5.50 -1.12
C ALA A 39 -16.41 -4.18 -0.46
N GLU A 40 -16.01 -4.23 0.80
CA GLU A 40 -15.53 -3.08 1.58
C GLU A 40 -14.06 -2.71 1.32
N TYR A 41 -13.35 -3.54 0.55
CA TYR A 41 -11.93 -3.34 0.23
C TYR A 41 -11.77 -2.18 -0.74
N ARG A 42 -10.51 -1.72 -0.92
CA ARG A 42 -10.21 -0.55 -1.73
C ARG A 42 -9.60 -0.95 -3.05
N VAL A 43 -10.14 -0.41 -4.14
CA VAL A 43 -9.65 -0.69 -5.50
C VAL A 43 -8.29 -0.06 -5.74
N VAL A 44 -7.38 -0.84 -6.33
CA VAL A 44 -6.06 -0.45 -6.80
C VAL A 44 -6.00 -0.59 -8.32
N ARG A 45 -5.43 0.42 -8.99
CA ARG A 45 -5.19 0.45 -10.42
C ARG A 45 -3.69 0.35 -10.70
N LYS A 46 -3.35 -0.16 -11.88
CA LYS A 46 -1.97 -0.21 -12.36
C LYS A 46 -1.32 1.18 -12.33
N GLY A 47 -0.06 1.22 -11.88
CA GLY A 47 0.74 2.42 -11.73
C GLY A 47 0.41 3.30 -10.52
N GLN A 48 -0.47 2.86 -9.62
CA GLN A 48 -0.67 3.55 -8.34
C GLN A 48 0.39 3.15 -7.32
N LEU A 49 0.82 4.09 -6.48
CA LEU A 49 1.61 3.80 -5.28
C LEU A 49 0.66 3.27 -4.21
N VAL A 50 0.85 2.03 -3.78
CA VAL A 50 0.09 1.38 -2.71
C VAL A 50 0.92 1.37 -1.44
N VAL A 51 0.30 1.69 -0.31
CA VAL A 51 0.98 1.94 0.96
C VAL A 51 0.22 1.26 2.10
N ASN A 52 0.93 0.44 2.86
CA ASN A 52 0.53 -0.04 4.17
C ASN A 52 1.16 0.86 5.23
N THR A 53 0.39 1.78 5.79
CA THR A 53 0.90 2.77 6.76
C THR A 53 1.38 2.14 8.08
N MET A 54 1.01 0.89 8.38
CA MET A 54 1.45 0.16 9.57
C MET A 54 2.76 -0.61 9.35
N TRP A 55 3.25 -0.67 8.12
CA TRP A 55 4.39 -1.53 7.76
C TRP A 55 5.47 -0.82 6.95
N LEU A 56 5.48 0.52 6.99
CA LEU A 56 6.47 1.35 6.30
C LEU A 56 7.90 1.14 6.80
N ASN A 57 8.07 0.79 8.08
CA ASN A 57 9.35 0.39 8.67
C ASN A 57 9.93 -0.89 8.04
N TYR A 58 9.12 -1.67 7.32
CA TYR A 58 9.54 -2.85 6.57
C TYR A 58 9.28 -2.68 5.07
N SER A 59 9.42 -1.47 4.53
CA SER A 59 9.18 -1.17 3.11
C SER A 59 7.78 -1.57 2.63
N GLY A 60 6.76 -1.43 3.49
CA GLY A 60 5.36 -1.75 3.22
C GLY A 60 4.66 -0.83 2.21
N LEU A 61 5.34 -0.46 1.13
CA LEU A 61 4.81 0.33 0.02
C LEU A 61 5.37 -0.14 -1.33
N GLY A 62 4.70 0.19 -2.43
CA GLY A 62 5.23 -0.05 -3.77
C GLY A 62 4.29 0.43 -4.87
N VAL A 63 4.83 0.64 -6.06
CA VAL A 63 3.99 0.87 -7.25
C VAL A 63 3.39 -0.45 -7.71
N SER A 64 2.08 -0.48 -7.96
CA SER A 64 1.35 -1.65 -8.45
C SER A 64 1.51 -1.86 -9.95
N ASP A 65 1.96 -3.04 -10.36
CA ASP A 65 1.85 -3.52 -11.75
C ASP A 65 0.51 -4.23 -12.01
N TYR A 66 -0.32 -4.36 -10.98
CA TYR A 66 -1.59 -5.07 -10.99
C TYR A 66 -2.79 -4.12 -10.85
N GLU A 67 -3.93 -4.60 -11.33
CA GLU A 67 -5.24 -4.09 -10.98
C GLU A 67 -5.89 -5.11 -10.03
N GLY A 68 -6.52 -4.61 -8.97
CA GLY A 68 -6.99 -5.48 -7.90
C GLY A 68 -7.64 -4.70 -6.76
N TYR A 69 -7.68 -5.33 -5.59
CA TYR A 69 -8.18 -4.72 -4.36
C TYR A 69 -7.30 -5.05 -3.15
N VAL A 70 -7.24 -4.12 -2.21
CA VAL A 70 -6.46 -4.23 -0.96
C VAL A 70 -7.34 -3.98 0.25
N SER A 71 -6.95 -4.50 1.41
CA SER A 71 -7.73 -4.30 2.64
C SER A 71 -7.83 -2.81 3.01
N PRO A 72 -8.84 -2.39 3.80
CA PRO A 72 -9.05 -0.99 4.17
C PRO A 72 -7.88 -0.30 4.89
N ALA A 73 -6.93 -1.08 5.41
CA ALA A 73 -5.71 -0.59 6.06
C ALA A 73 -4.75 0.10 5.08
N TYR A 74 -4.88 -0.17 3.78
CA TYR A 74 -3.99 0.36 2.75
C TYR A 74 -4.49 1.69 2.21
N ARG A 75 -3.58 2.45 1.61
CA ARG A 75 -3.88 3.64 0.80
C ARG A 75 -3.26 3.45 -0.58
N ALA A 76 -3.87 4.04 -1.60
CA ALA A 76 -3.32 4.08 -2.95
C ALA A 76 -3.39 5.48 -3.52
N TYR A 77 -2.28 5.90 -4.13
CA TYR A 77 -2.06 7.25 -4.61
C TYR A 77 -1.81 7.21 -6.12
N ARG A 78 -2.31 8.24 -6.81
CA ARG A 78 -1.98 8.49 -8.22
C ARG A 78 -0.88 9.53 -8.28
N PHE A 79 0.04 9.33 -9.21
CA PHE A 79 1.01 10.34 -9.60
C PHE A 79 0.31 11.41 -10.43
N THR A 80 0.54 12.69 -10.12
CA THR A 80 0.00 13.84 -10.86
C THR A 80 0.89 14.20 -12.05
N LYS A 81 2.20 13.99 -11.93
CA LYS A 81 3.17 14.15 -13.02
C LYS A 81 3.50 12.84 -13.72
N ASN A 82 4.02 12.97 -14.93
CA ASN A 82 4.67 11.87 -15.62
C ASN A 82 6.02 11.56 -14.94
N VAL A 83 6.03 10.52 -14.11
CA VAL A 83 7.22 10.07 -13.37
C VAL A 83 7.65 8.69 -13.83
N ASN A 84 8.94 8.39 -13.69
CA ASN A 84 9.42 7.02 -13.84
C ASN A 84 8.97 6.19 -12.64
N LYS A 85 7.83 5.50 -12.78
CA LYS A 85 7.20 4.72 -11.72
C LYS A 85 8.10 3.61 -11.15
N LYS A 86 8.93 3.00 -12.00
CA LYS A 86 9.89 1.97 -11.57
C LYS A 86 10.98 2.58 -10.68
N TYR A 87 11.50 3.74 -11.06
CA TYR A 87 12.42 4.49 -10.21
C TYR A 87 11.78 4.86 -8.87
N ILE A 88 10.56 5.42 -8.88
CA ILE A 88 9.84 5.78 -7.65
C ILE A 88 9.58 4.56 -6.75
N HIS A 89 9.24 3.41 -7.34
CA HIS A 89 9.10 2.15 -6.60
C HIS A 89 10.37 1.87 -5.79
N TYR A 90 11.56 1.88 -6.41
CA TYR A 90 12.81 1.62 -5.70
C TYR A 90 13.21 2.74 -4.74
N LEU A 91 13.04 4.01 -5.13
CA LEU A 91 13.42 5.17 -4.33
C LEU A 91 12.69 5.18 -2.98
N LEU A 92 11.35 5.11 -3.00
CA LEU A 92 10.55 5.17 -1.78
C LEU A 92 10.71 3.92 -0.90
N ARG A 93 11.24 2.82 -1.45
CA ARG A 93 11.55 1.57 -0.72
C ARG A 93 12.99 1.50 -0.22
N SER A 94 13.81 2.52 -0.48
CA SER A 94 15.21 2.57 -0.08
C SER A 94 15.37 2.83 1.42
N ASN A 95 16.48 2.37 1.99
CA ASN A 95 16.75 2.47 3.43
C ASN A 95 16.61 3.91 3.99
N PRO A 96 17.13 4.97 3.33
CA PRO A 96 16.95 6.34 3.81
C PRO A 96 15.48 6.74 4.00
N TYR A 97 14.60 6.35 3.07
CA TYR A 97 13.17 6.63 3.14
C TYR A 97 12.49 5.79 4.24
N VAL A 98 12.84 4.51 4.34
CA VAL A 98 12.33 3.62 5.39
C VAL A 98 12.68 4.13 6.78
N MET A 99 13.92 4.60 6.98
CA MET A 99 14.35 5.22 8.22
C MET A 99 13.56 6.50 8.52
N ALA A 100 13.35 7.35 7.51
CA ALA A 100 12.56 8.57 7.65
C ALA A 100 11.09 8.28 8.01
N TYR A 101 10.47 7.26 7.43
CA TYR A 101 9.11 6.86 7.83
C TYR A 101 9.10 6.33 9.27
N THR A 102 10.07 5.47 9.61
CA THR A 102 10.17 4.83 10.92
C THR A 102 10.27 5.86 12.04
N SER A 103 11.04 6.94 11.84
CA SER A 103 11.17 8.00 12.84
C SER A 103 9.88 8.80 13.08
N GLN A 104 8.90 8.70 12.17
CA GLN A 104 7.60 9.39 12.24
C GLN A 104 6.46 8.46 12.67
N MET A 105 6.70 7.16 12.79
CA MET A 105 5.67 6.20 13.21
C MET A 105 5.33 6.37 14.69
N GLN A 106 4.05 6.27 15.02
CA GLN A 106 3.52 6.36 16.37
C GLN A 106 2.83 5.06 16.75
N GLY A 107 2.95 4.63 18.01
CA GLY A 107 2.30 3.44 18.53
C GLY A 107 2.97 2.95 19.80
N ILE A 108 2.21 2.33 20.70
CA ILE A 108 2.72 1.81 21.98
C ILE A 108 3.16 0.36 21.83
N ARG A 109 2.42 -0.43 21.05
CA ARG A 109 2.72 -1.85 20.81
C ARG A 109 3.51 -1.99 19.50
N PRO A 110 4.41 -2.98 19.38
CA PRO A 110 5.17 -3.20 18.15
C PRO A 110 4.28 -3.32 16.89
N ASN A 111 3.13 -3.97 17.01
CA ASN A 111 2.17 -4.16 15.91
C ASN A 111 1.14 -3.03 15.76
N SER A 112 1.26 -1.96 16.56
CA SER A 112 0.41 -0.77 16.46
C SER A 112 1.15 0.45 15.89
N LEU A 113 2.43 0.30 15.49
CA LEU A 113 3.18 1.38 14.87
C LEU A 113 2.51 1.75 13.54
N GLN A 114 2.21 3.04 13.36
CA GLN A 114 1.61 3.55 12.14
C GLN A 114 2.04 5.00 11.89
N ILE A 115 2.22 5.37 10.63
CA ILE A 115 2.32 6.78 10.24
C ILE A 115 0.91 7.33 9.97
N LYS A 116 0.63 8.54 10.45
CA LYS A 116 -0.61 9.22 10.07
C LYS A 116 -0.56 9.61 8.59
N THR A 117 -1.71 9.58 7.92
CA THR A 117 -1.79 9.78 6.46
C THR A 117 -1.36 11.19 6.03
N ASP A 118 -1.69 12.21 6.82
CA ASP A 118 -1.24 13.60 6.64
C ASP A 118 0.28 13.71 6.67
N ILE A 119 0.93 13.12 7.68
CA ILE A 119 2.40 13.11 7.79
C ILE A 119 3.03 12.39 6.59
N PHE A 120 2.49 11.23 6.21
CA PHE A 120 3.00 10.51 5.04
C PHE A 120 2.84 11.30 3.74
N ASN A 121 1.75 12.04 3.59
CA ASN A 121 1.57 12.92 2.44
C ASN A 121 2.64 14.03 2.38
N HIS A 122 3.05 14.58 3.53
CA HIS A 122 4.19 15.51 3.59
C HIS A 122 5.51 14.88 3.14
N CYS A 123 5.76 13.61 3.48
CA CYS A 123 6.91 12.87 2.95
C CYS A 123 6.84 12.69 1.42
N LEU A 124 5.63 12.53 0.87
CA LEU A 124 5.40 12.39 -0.57
C LEU A 124 5.46 13.71 -1.34
N TYR A 125 5.26 14.87 -0.70
CA TYR A 125 5.24 16.17 -1.37
C TYR A 125 6.54 16.45 -2.15
N PHE A 126 7.68 15.93 -1.70
CA PHE A 126 8.96 16.05 -2.40
C PHE A 126 9.11 15.12 -3.61
N CYS A 127 8.30 14.06 -3.72
CA CYS A 127 8.39 13.04 -4.77
C CYS A 127 7.22 13.05 -5.77
N LEU A 128 6.06 13.59 -5.37
CA LEU A 128 4.82 13.57 -6.15
C LEU A 128 4.47 14.92 -6.77
N GLN A 129 5.24 15.99 -6.51
CA GLN A 129 5.04 17.25 -7.23
C GLN A 129 5.43 17.13 -8.66
#